data_AF-A0A8H4BK36-F1
#
_entry.id   AF-A0A8H4BK36-F1
#
_cell.length_a   1.000
_cell.length_b   1.000
_cell.length_c   1.000
_cell.angle_alpha   90.00
_cell.angle_beta   90.00
_cell.angle_gamma   90.00
#
_symmetry.space_group_name_H-M   'P 1'
#
loop_
_entity.id
_entity.type
_entity.pdbx_description
1 polymer ?
#
loop_
_entity_poly.entity_id
_entity_poly.type
_entity_poly.pdbx_seq_one_letter_code
_entity_poly.pdbx_strand_id
1 'polypeptide(L)'
;MKSVRLSFRRKFDDQYTFDLQNNLTIHDFHSIVGLFNQAARLRAPPGPKIFWFGTLFTMWMTAATSFYLLWIHLNNPYILVALPAFIIISSLFMVWLHRSRRTKFEKNILEICCRLNATENIRGINFRFIKNGLDVTPYRIQSLSGLKASYAIDIEFDDRFNALKSRQFNRRSPSEDDIGYIPPPKSAYFNQYVADEKNADCMFQDPPPSWSPPYSEKSVHHLV
;
A
#
# COMPACT_ATOMS: atom_id res chain seq x y z
N MET A 1 9.74 18.89 -13.43
CA MET A 1 9.07 17.71 -12.82
C MET A 1 8.47 18.12 -11.49
N LYS A 2 7.20 17.77 -11.24
CA LYS A 2 6.51 17.99 -9.96
C LYS A 2 6.55 16.68 -9.17
N SER A 3 6.77 16.74 -7.86
CA SER A 3 6.69 15.55 -7.00
C SER A 3 5.91 15.84 -5.73
N VAL A 4 5.25 14.82 -5.20
CA VAL A 4 4.45 14.88 -3.98
C VAL A 4 4.89 13.78 -3.03
N ARG A 5 5.31 14.20 -1.82
CA ARG A 5 5.82 13.29 -0.80
C ARG A 5 4.76 13.01 0.27
N LEU A 6 4.35 11.75 0.35
CA LEU A 6 3.44 11.22 1.37
C LEU A 6 4.24 10.63 2.52
N SER A 7 4.28 11.31 3.66
CA SER A 7 5.01 10.83 4.83
C SER A 7 4.26 9.70 5.55
N PHE A 8 4.98 8.71 6.04
CA PHE A 8 4.44 7.62 6.86
C PHE A 8 4.60 7.93 8.34
N ARG A 9 3.50 7.89 9.09
CA ARG A 9 3.50 7.95 10.57
C ARG A 9 2.89 6.68 11.16
N ARG A 10 1.56 6.62 11.15
CA ARG A 10 0.76 5.41 11.45
C ARG A 10 0.08 4.86 10.19
N LYS A 11 -0.28 5.78 9.30
CA LYS A 11 -0.72 5.59 7.93
C LYS A 11 0.11 6.54 7.06
N PHE A 12 0.15 6.28 5.76
CA PHE A 12 0.55 7.28 4.77
C PHE A 12 -0.49 8.40 4.77
N ASP A 13 0.03 9.61 4.62
CA ASP A 13 -0.81 10.80 4.52
C ASP A 13 -1.81 10.68 3.37
N ASP A 14 -3.08 10.86 3.69
CA ASP A 14 -4.21 10.84 2.77
C ASP A 14 -4.74 12.23 2.47
N GLN A 15 -4.05 13.28 2.96
CA GLN A 15 -4.37 14.65 2.60
C GLN A 15 -4.05 14.89 1.13
N TYR A 16 -5.11 15.02 0.34
CA TYR A 16 -5.03 15.44 -1.05
C TYR A 16 -4.60 16.91 -1.09
N THR A 17 -3.38 17.18 -1.55
CA THR A 17 -2.84 18.54 -1.63
C THR A 17 -3.22 19.23 -2.94
N PHE A 18 -3.24 20.56 -2.93
CA PHE A 18 -3.49 21.38 -4.13
C PHE A 18 -2.50 21.06 -5.27
N ASP A 19 -1.31 20.55 -4.97
CA ASP A 19 -0.32 20.15 -5.99
C ASP A 19 -0.74 18.94 -6.83
N LEU A 20 -1.67 18.12 -6.33
CA LEU A 20 -2.29 17.01 -7.06
C LEU A 20 -3.48 17.47 -7.91
N GLN A 21 -4.05 18.66 -7.65
CA GLN A 21 -5.18 19.17 -8.43
C GLN A 21 -4.78 19.29 -9.91
N ASN A 22 -5.60 18.64 -10.75
CA ASN A 22 -5.44 18.48 -12.19
C ASN A 22 -4.44 17.40 -12.65
N ASN A 23 -3.75 16.68 -11.76
CA ASN A 23 -2.81 15.62 -12.13
C ASN A 23 -3.29 14.21 -11.75
N LEU A 24 -4.11 14.08 -10.71
CA LEU A 24 -4.72 12.81 -10.34
C LEU A 24 -6.15 13.08 -9.91
N THR A 25 -7.09 12.17 -10.19
CA THR A 25 -8.42 12.33 -9.61
C THR A 25 -8.35 12.07 -8.10
N ILE A 26 -9.20 12.76 -7.32
CA ILE A 26 -9.30 12.54 -5.87
C ILE A 26 -9.59 11.06 -5.57
N HIS A 27 -10.44 10.44 -6.38
CA HIS A 27 -10.79 9.02 -6.25
C HIS A 27 -9.58 8.10 -6.47
N ASP A 28 -8.81 8.31 -7.54
CA ASP A 28 -7.63 7.49 -7.84
C ASP A 28 -6.55 7.67 -6.77
N PHE A 29 -6.36 8.90 -6.29
CA PHE A 29 -5.45 9.19 -5.19
C PHE A 29 -5.84 8.40 -3.93
N HIS A 30 -7.10 8.49 -3.49
CA HIS A 30 -7.56 7.77 -2.31
C HIS A 30 -7.50 6.25 -2.48
N SER A 31 -7.76 5.74 -3.68
CA SER A 31 -7.61 4.31 -3.98
C SER A 31 -6.15 3.85 -3.82
N ILE A 32 -5.21 4.59 -4.40
CA ILE A 32 -3.77 4.29 -4.33
C ILE A 32 -3.26 4.38 -2.89
N VAL A 33 -3.56 5.48 -2.19
CA VAL A 33 -3.18 5.67 -0.79
C VAL A 33 -3.86 4.64 0.12
N GLY A 34 -5.12 4.28 -0.18
CA GLY A 34 -5.85 3.21 0.48
C GLY A 34 -5.14 1.87 0.37
N LEU A 35 -4.65 1.53 -0.82
CA LEU A 35 -3.90 0.31 -1.08
C LEU A 35 -2.55 0.29 -0.31
N PHE A 36 -1.82 1.40 -0.29
CA PHE A 36 -0.61 1.52 0.54
C PHE A 36 -0.90 1.40 2.03
N ASN A 37 -1.99 2.01 2.50
CA ASN A 37 -2.40 1.96 3.89
C ASN A 37 -2.88 0.56 4.30
N GLN A 38 -3.59 -0.14 3.42
CA GLN A 38 -3.96 -1.54 3.63
C GLN A 38 -2.72 -2.43 3.72
N ALA A 39 -1.76 -2.24 2.83
CA ALA A 39 -0.49 -2.97 2.86
C ALA A 39 0.32 -2.69 4.13
N ALA A 40 0.33 -1.43 4.58
CA ALA A 40 0.96 -1.03 5.83
C ALA A 40 0.24 -1.60 7.07
N ARG A 41 -1.08 -1.77 7.04
CA ARG A 41 -1.84 -2.42 8.13
C ARG A 41 -1.53 -3.92 8.20
N LEU A 42 -1.47 -4.61 7.07
CA LEU A 42 -1.16 -6.03 7.01
C LEU A 42 0.26 -6.35 7.49
N ARG A 43 1.21 -5.46 7.20
CA ARG A 43 2.62 -5.60 7.59
C ARG A 43 3.14 -4.32 8.19
N ALA A 44 2.73 -3.99 9.41
CA ALA A 44 3.19 -2.77 10.07
C ALA A 44 4.72 -2.75 10.22
N PRO A 45 5.38 -1.60 10.02
CA PRO A 45 6.79 -1.46 10.36
C PRO A 45 6.99 -1.72 11.86
N PRO A 46 8.18 -2.19 12.27
CA PRO A 46 8.45 -2.40 13.68
C PRO A 46 8.22 -1.09 14.44
N GLY A 47 7.49 -1.20 15.56
CA GLY A 47 7.23 -0.08 16.45
C GLY A 47 8.52 0.51 17.04
N PRO A 48 8.40 1.57 17.86
CA PRO A 48 9.57 2.26 18.38
C PRO A 48 10.49 1.32 19.17
N LYS A 49 11.81 1.50 18.99
CA LYS A 49 12.85 0.63 19.57
C LYS A 49 12.74 0.51 21.09
N ILE A 50 12.24 1.55 21.77
CA ILE A 50 12.10 1.56 23.23
C ILE A 50 11.18 0.46 23.73
N PHE A 51 10.10 0.12 23.01
CA PHE A 51 9.24 -0.99 23.39
C PHE A 51 9.99 -2.32 23.27
N TRP A 52 10.73 -2.53 22.17
CA TRP A 52 11.54 -3.74 21.97
C TRP A 52 12.61 -3.91 23.05
N PHE A 53 13.33 -2.83 23.40
CA PHE A 53 14.30 -2.84 24.49
C PHE A 53 13.63 -3.10 25.85
N GLY A 54 12.47 -2.48 26.10
CA GLY A 54 11.69 -2.73 27.30
C GLY A 54 11.27 -4.18 27.43
N THR A 55 10.75 -4.80 26.34
CA THR A 55 10.35 -6.21 26.35
C THR A 55 11.55 -7.13 26.55
N LEU A 56 12.69 -6.82 25.95
CA LEU A 56 13.92 -7.59 26.11
C LEU A 56 14.43 -7.50 27.56
N PHE A 57 14.44 -6.30 28.14
CA PHE A 57 14.86 -6.07 29.51
C PHE A 57 13.96 -6.79 30.52
N THR A 58 12.63 -6.68 30.38
CA THR A 58 11.70 -7.41 31.27
C THR A 58 11.89 -8.92 31.15
N MET A 59 12.12 -9.44 29.94
CA MET A 59 12.41 -10.85 29.72
C MET A 59 13.73 -11.30 30.37
N TRP A 60 14.75 -10.44 30.39
CA TRP A 60 16.01 -10.75 31.09
C TRP A 60 15.85 -10.72 32.60
N MET A 61 15.11 -9.75 33.15
CA MET A 61 14.87 -9.69 34.60
C MET A 61 14.07 -10.89 35.09
N THR A 62 13.04 -11.30 34.34
CA THR A 62 12.27 -12.51 34.67
C THR A 62 13.13 -13.77 34.53
N ALA A 63 13.96 -13.87 33.49
CA ALA A 63 14.89 -14.99 33.35
C ALA A 63 15.90 -15.04 34.49
N ALA A 64 16.57 -13.93 34.82
CA ALA A 64 17.53 -13.87 35.91
C ALA A 64 16.90 -14.32 37.24
N THR A 65 15.68 -13.87 37.53
CA THR A 65 14.93 -14.29 38.73
C THR A 65 14.64 -15.79 38.71
N SER A 66 14.16 -16.34 37.59
CA SER A 66 13.88 -17.76 37.45
C SER A 66 15.13 -18.64 37.58
N PHE A 67 16.23 -18.26 36.92
CA PHE A 67 17.51 -18.97 36.99
C PHE A 67 18.10 -18.96 38.40
N TYR A 68 17.94 -17.84 39.13
CA TYR A 68 18.35 -17.75 40.53
C TYR A 68 17.54 -18.67 41.45
N LEU A 69 16.21 -18.71 41.30
CA LEU A 69 15.35 -19.62 42.06
C LEU A 69 15.65 -21.10 41.74
N LEU A 70 15.89 -21.42 40.48
CA LEU A 70 16.33 -22.75 40.04
C LEU A 70 17.68 -23.15 40.65
N TRP A 71 18.62 -22.21 40.73
CA TRP A 71 19.92 -22.45 41.35
C TRP A 71 19.78 -22.76 42.84
N ILE A 72 18.96 -22.01 43.59
CA ILE A 72 18.69 -22.30 45.02
C ILE A 72 18.10 -23.70 45.18
N HIS A 73 17.14 -24.06 44.33
CA HIS A 73 16.43 -25.33 44.48
C HIS A 73 17.28 -26.55 44.07
N LEU A 74 18.08 -26.44 43.01
CA LEU A 74 18.84 -27.56 42.45
C LEU A 74 20.30 -27.59 42.92
N ASN A 75 20.78 -26.51 43.55
CA ASN A 75 22.16 -26.30 44.02
C ASN A 75 23.23 -26.61 42.94
N ASN A 76 22.88 -26.42 41.67
CA ASN A 76 23.74 -26.75 40.53
C ASN A 76 24.35 -25.47 39.92
N PRO A 77 25.68 -25.27 39.98
CA PRO A 77 26.33 -24.06 39.51
C PRO A 77 26.27 -23.88 37.98
N TYR A 78 26.07 -24.95 37.20
CA TYR A 78 25.96 -24.86 35.73
C TYR A 78 24.74 -24.03 35.28
N ILE A 79 23.72 -23.91 36.13
CA ILE A 79 22.52 -23.11 35.86
C ILE A 79 22.88 -21.63 35.71
N LEU A 80 23.81 -21.11 36.51
CA LEU A 80 24.23 -19.70 36.43
C LEU A 80 25.04 -19.42 35.15
N VAL A 81 25.75 -20.40 34.62
CA VAL A 81 26.51 -20.29 33.35
C VAL A 81 25.57 -20.23 32.14
N ALA A 82 24.38 -20.84 32.22
CA ALA A 82 23.39 -20.81 31.15
C ALA A 82 22.71 -19.44 30.97
N LEU A 83 22.70 -18.58 32.01
CA LEU A 83 22.06 -17.26 31.96
C LEU A 83 22.69 -16.32 30.90
N PRO A 84 24.02 -16.11 30.84
CA PRO A 84 24.65 -15.35 29.77
C PRO A 84 24.33 -15.88 28.36
N ALA A 85 24.30 -17.19 28.17
CA ALA A 85 23.95 -17.80 26.89
C ALA A 85 22.51 -17.47 26.48
N PHE A 86 21.56 -17.56 27.42
CA PHE A 86 20.17 -17.16 27.20
C PHE A 86 20.03 -15.69 26.83
N ILE A 87 20.76 -14.80 27.51
CA ILE A 87 20.77 -13.35 27.21
C ILE A 87 21.26 -13.09 25.78
N ILE A 88 22.34 -13.74 25.36
CA ILE A 88 22.90 -13.57 24.00
C ILE A 88 21.92 -14.10 22.95
N ILE A 89 21.40 -15.31 23.12
CA ILE A 89 20.49 -15.94 22.14
C ILE A 89 19.21 -15.12 22.01
N SER A 90 18.63 -14.69 23.12
CA SER A 90 17.42 -13.87 23.11
C SER A 90 17.65 -12.50 22.47
N SER A 91 18.80 -11.88 22.70
CA SER A 91 19.21 -10.63 22.03
C SER A 91 19.24 -10.80 20.52
N LEU A 92 19.96 -11.84 20.05
CA LEU A 92 20.10 -12.13 18.62
C LEU A 92 18.76 -12.42 17.97
N PHE A 93 17.93 -13.22 18.64
CA PHE A 93 16.59 -13.55 18.18
C PHE A 93 15.70 -12.31 18.06
N MET A 94 15.71 -11.41 19.05
CA MET A 94 14.94 -10.17 19.02
C MET A 94 15.43 -9.21 17.93
N VAL A 95 16.74 -9.08 17.74
CA VAL A 95 17.33 -8.30 16.63
C VAL A 95 16.89 -8.88 15.29
N TRP A 96 16.93 -10.20 15.14
CA TRP A 96 16.48 -10.89 13.94
C TRP A 96 15.00 -10.67 13.66
N LEU A 97 14.12 -10.83 14.66
CA LEU A 97 12.69 -10.59 14.54
C LEU A 97 12.39 -9.14 14.11
N HIS A 98 13.04 -8.17 14.77
CA HIS A 98 12.89 -6.77 14.43
C HIS A 98 13.32 -6.50 12.97
N ARG A 99 14.46 -7.03 12.54
CA ARG A 99 14.94 -6.90 11.14
C ARG A 99 14.00 -7.58 10.16
N SER A 100 13.55 -8.80 10.46
CA SER A 100 12.65 -9.59 9.60
C SER A 100 11.31 -8.90 9.40
N ARG A 101 10.70 -8.33 10.46
CA ARG A 101 9.46 -7.54 10.33
C ARG A 101 9.66 -6.31 9.45
N ARG A 102 10.77 -5.58 9.65
CA ARG A 102 11.11 -4.41 8.84
C ARG A 102 11.25 -4.76 7.35
N THR A 103 12.01 -5.81 7.03
CA THR A 103 12.25 -6.20 5.64
C THR A 103 10.98 -6.70 4.96
N LYS A 104 10.09 -7.41 5.69
CA LYS A 104 8.79 -7.84 5.17
C LYS A 104 7.87 -6.67 4.82
N PHE A 105 7.88 -5.61 5.64
CA PHE A 105 7.15 -4.37 5.35
C PHE A 105 7.74 -3.67 4.12
N GLU A 106 9.06 -3.42 4.12
CA GLU A 106 9.74 -2.70 3.04
C GLU A 106 9.55 -3.42 1.69
N LYS A 107 9.67 -4.75 1.65
CA LYS A 107 9.42 -5.54 0.43
C LYS A 107 7.99 -5.43 -0.06
N ASN A 108 7.01 -5.46 0.84
CA ASN A 108 5.59 -5.40 0.48
C ASN A 108 5.21 -4.04 -0.14
N ILE A 109 5.69 -2.95 0.46
CA ILE A 109 5.46 -1.61 -0.09
C ILE A 109 6.19 -1.42 -1.43
N LEU A 110 7.43 -1.92 -1.53
CA LEU A 110 8.21 -1.83 -2.77
C LEU A 110 7.56 -2.62 -3.91
N GLU A 111 7.02 -3.81 -3.63
CA GLU A 111 6.25 -4.60 -4.59
C GLU A 111 5.05 -3.82 -5.15
N ILE A 112 4.32 -3.13 -4.27
CA ILE A 112 3.21 -2.26 -4.67
C ILE A 112 3.70 -1.11 -5.54
N CYS A 113 4.79 -0.43 -5.16
CA CYS A 113 5.39 0.62 -5.99
C CYS A 113 5.77 0.09 -7.37
N CYS A 114 6.39 -1.10 -7.46
CA CYS A 114 6.73 -1.71 -8.74
C CYS A 114 5.49 -2.01 -9.60
N ARG A 115 4.42 -2.53 -9.00
CA ARG A 115 3.17 -2.83 -9.71
C ARG A 115 2.50 -1.55 -10.21
N LEU A 116 2.39 -0.53 -9.36
CA LEU A 116 1.83 0.77 -9.74
C LEU A 116 2.69 1.49 -10.78
N ASN A 117 4.02 1.39 -10.70
CA ASN A 117 4.91 1.91 -11.72
C ASN A 117 4.69 1.20 -13.05
N ALA A 118 4.52 -0.12 -13.07
CA ALA A 118 4.24 -0.82 -14.32
C ALA A 118 2.94 -0.34 -15.00
N THR A 119 1.90 -0.01 -14.22
CA THR A 119 0.61 0.43 -14.75
C THR A 119 0.53 1.93 -15.04
N GLU A 120 1.17 2.78 -14.23
CA GLU A 120 1.03 4.23 -14.28
C GLU A 120 2.22 4.94 -14.96
N ASN A 121 3.35 4.25 -15.18
CA ASN A 121 4.51 4.84 -15.90
C ASN A 121 4.16 5.18 -17.35
N ILE A 122 3.22 4.47 -17.99
CA ILE A 122 2.71 4.85 -19.33
C ILE A 122 1.98 6.20 -19.32
N ARG A 123 1.39 6.57 -18.17
CA ARG A 123 0.76 7.88 -17.96
C ARG A 123 1.76 8.93 -17.50
N GLY A 124 3.01 8.55 -17.22
CA GLY A 124 4.05 9.45 -16.74
C GLY A 124 4.00 9.69 -15.23
N ILE A 125 3.40 8.79 -14.45
CA ILE A 125 3.40 8.84 -12.98
C ILE A 125 4.36 7.76 -12.46
N ASN A 126 5.26 8.14 -11.56
CA ASN A 126 6.26 7.26 -10.97
C ASN A 126 6.20 7.32 -9.45
N PHE A 127 6.11 6.15 -8.81
CA PHE A 127 6.07 5.96 -7.37
C PHE A 127 7.45 5.50 -6.89
N ARG A 128 8.01 6.23 -5.92
CA ARG A 128 9.29 5.92 -5.31
C ARG A 128 9.11 5.75 -3.81
N PHE A 129 9.61 4.65 -3.28
CA PHE A 129 9.59 4.42 -1.84
C PHE A 129 10.87 4.99 -1.22
N ILE A 130 10.72 5.89 -0.25
CA ILE A 130 11.82 6.61 0.39
C ILE A 130 11.93 6.21 1.87
N LYS A 131 13.16 6.06 2.33
CA LYS A 131 13.54 5.75 3.71
C LYS A 131 14.62 6.71 4.18
N ASN A 132 14.34 7.44 5.26
CA ASN A 132 15.23 8.45 5.83
C ASN A 132 15.70 9.50 4.80
N GLY A 133 14.83 9.84 3.84
CA GLY A 133 15.16 10.78 2.77
C GLY A 133 15.97 10.19 1.61
N LEU A 134 16.30 8.88 1.63
CA LEU A 134 16.99 8.18 0.56
C LEU A 134 16.06 7.16 -0.11
N ASP A 135 16.19 7.01 -1.42
CA ASP A 135 15.41 6.04 -2.18
C ASP A 135 15.72 4.60 -1.77
N VAL A 136 14.67 3.83 -1.52
CA VAL A 136 14.75 2.39 -1.28
C VAL A 136 14.74 1.71 -2.63
N THR A 137 15.91 1.37 -3.14
CA THR A 137 16.05 0.48 -4.29
C THR A 137 16.15 -0.97 -3.82
N PRO A 138 15.68 -1.95 -4.62
CA PRO A 138 15.71 -3.36 -4.24
C PRO A 138 17.11 -3.89 -3.94
N TYR A 139 18.15 -3.21 -4.41
CA TYR A 139 19.56 -3.59 -4.24
C TYR A 139 20.28 -2.83 -3.12
N ARG A 140 19.68 -1.75 -2.57
CA ARG A 140 20.33 -0.87 -1.58
C ARG A 140 19.60 -0.91 -0.25
N ILE A 141 19.91 -1.95 0.55
CA ILE A 141 19.49 -2.01 1.95
C ILE A 141 20.44 -1.12 2.76
N GLN A 142 20.22 0.19 2.75
CA GLN A 142 21.10 1.14 3.44
C GLN A 142 20.74 1.29 4.94
N SER A 143 21.82 1.32 5.73
CA SER A 143 22.01 1.89 7.07
C SER A 143 21.32 1.24 8.29
N LEU A 144 22.18 0.76 9.19
CA LEU A 144 21.91 0.49 10.62
C LEU A 144 21.69 1.77 11.45
N SER A 145 22.03 2.94 10.90
CA SER A 145 22.11 4.20 11.64
C SER A 145 20.80 4.98 11.52
N GLY A 146 20.17 5.20 12.66
CA GLY A 146 18.92 5.94 12.79
C GLY A 146 18.03 5.32 13.87
N LEU A 147 17.80 6.07 14.95
CA LEU A 147 16.89 5.68 16.04
C LEU A 147 15.42 5.60 15.57
N LYS A 148 15.07 6.32 14.51
CA LYS A 148 13.74 6.36 13.91
C LYS A 148 13.86 6.19 12.40
N ALA A 149 13.19 5.17 11.85
CA ALA A 149 13.03 5.06 10.40
C ALA A 149 11.88 5.98 9.97
N SER A 150 12.14 6.93 9.09
CA SER A 150 11.13 7.75 8.44
C SER A 150 10.87 7.16 7.06
N TYR A 151 9.63 6.76 6.79
CA TYR A 151 9.22 6.26 5.50
C TYR A 151 8.38 7.32 4.79
N ALA A 152 8.51 7.39 3.47
CA ALA A 152 7.66 8.21 2.63
C ALA A 152 7.47 7.56 1.27
N ILE A 153 6.37 7.88 0.60
CA ILE A 153 6.18 7.57 -0.82
C ILE A 153 6.29 8.89 -1.57
N ASP A 154 7.11 8.94 -2.60
CA ASP A 154 7.22 10.08 -3.49
C ASP A 154 6.51 9.74 -4.80
N ILE A 155 5.62 10.62 -5.22
CA ILE A 155 4.86 10.51 -6.47
C ILE A 155 5.42 11.57 -7.40
N GLU A 156 6.18 11.14 -8.40
CA GLU A 156 6.79 12.00 -9.40
C GLU A 156 5.95 12.00 -10.69
N PHE A 157 5.72 13.20 -11.24
CA PHE A 157 5.04 13.40 -12.52
C PHE A 157 6.07 13.83 -13.58
N ASP A 158 6.20 13.00 -14.61
CA ASP A 158 7.06 13.19 -15.78
C ASP A 158 6.37 14.06 -16.85
N ASP A 159 7.12 14.60 -17.80
CA ASP A 159 6.62 15.46 -18.87
C ASP A 159 5.65 14.73 -19.81
N ARG A 160 5.75 13.40 -19.89
CA ARG A 160 4.77 12.52 -20.58
C ARG A 160 3.35 12.68 -20.04
N PHE A 161 3.21 12.93 -18.74
CA PHE A 161 1.92 13.19 -18.11
C PHE A 161 1.29 14.48 -18.67
N ASN A 162 2.09 15.55 -18.79
CA ASN A 162 1.65 16.84 -19.34
C ASN A 162 1.28 16.71 -20.83
N ALA A 163 2.01 15.90 -21.61
CA ALA A 163 1.74 15.67 -23.03
C ALA A 163 0.44 14.90 -23.29
N LEU A 164 0.07 13.95 -22.43
CA LEU A 164 -1.21 13.24 -22.52
C LEU A 164 -2.39 14.14 -22.20
N LYS A 165 -2.22 14.99 -21.18
CA LYS A 165 -3.26 15.93 -20.76
C LYS A 165 -3.58 16.98 -21.83
N SER A 166 -2.56 17.50 -22.53
CA SER A 166 -2.77 18.46 -23.62
C SER A 166 -3.49 17.83 -24.82
N ARG A 167 -3.23 16.54 -25.12
CA ARG A 167 -3.93 15.80 -26.20
C ARG A 167 -5.40 15.53 -25.91
N GLN A 168 -5.75 15.24 -24.66
CA GLN A 168 -7.15 15.00 -24.28
C GLN A 168 -8.02 16.26 -24.39
N PHE A 169 -7.47 17.43 -24.05
CA PHE A 169 -8.18 18.70 -24.20
C PHE A 169 -8.29 19.14 -25.67
N ASN A 170 -7.23 18.96 -26.48
CA ASN A 170 -7.27 19.32 -27.91
C ASN A 170 -8.18 18.42 -28.76
N ARG A 171 -8.66 17.28 -28.25
CA ARG A 171 -9.62 16.43 -28.97
C ARG A 171 -11.08 16.86 -28.83
N ARG A 172 -11.39 17.85 -27.99
CA ARG A 172 -12.77 18.30 -27.70
C ARG A 172 -13.19 19.61 -28.36
N SER A 173 -12.40 20.15 -29.27
CA SER A 173 -12.80 21.32 -30.05
C SER A 173 -12.80 20.97 -31.54
N PRO A 174 -13.91 20.50 -32.12
CA PRO A 174 -14.20 20.93 -33.47
C PRO A 174 -14.46 22.43 -33.35
N SER A 175 -13.52 23.26 -33.79
CA SER A 175 -13.81 24.65 -34.06
C SER A 175 -15.01 24.68 -35.01
N GLU A 176 -16.12 25.29 -34.58
CA GLU A 176 -17.36 25.42 -35.34
C GLU A 176 -17.21 26.28 -36.62
N ASP A 177 -15.99 26.68 -36.99
CA ASP A 177 -15.72 27.60 -38.09
C ASP A 177 -15.20 26.93 -39.38
N ASP A 178 -15.05 25.60 -39.44
CA ASP A 178 -14.66 24.92 -40.68
C ASP A 178 -15.88 24.27 -41.36
N ILE A 179 -16.76 25.13 -41.89
CA ILE A 179 -17.83 24.78 -42.83
C ILE A 179 -17.17 24.46 -44.18
N GLY A 180 -16.54 23.29 -44.24
CA GLY A 180 -16.08 22.65 -45.47
C GLY A 180 -16.90 21.39 -45.70
N TYR A 181 -17.78 21.42 -46.71
CA TYR A 181 -18.61 20.29 -47.16
C TYR A 181 -17.82 18.97 -47.23
N ILE A 182 -18.14 18.00 -46.36
CA ILE A 182 -17.72 16.59 -46.49
C ILE A 182 -18.99 15.77 -46.74
N PRO A 183 -19.09 14.99 -47.83
CA PRO A 183 -20.27 14.18 -48.10
C PRO A 183 -20.39 13.04 -47.07
N PRO A 184 -21.61 12.60 -46.73
CA PRO A 184 -21.84 11.61 -45.70
C PRO A 184 -21.22 10.25 -46.09
N PRO A 185 -20.63 9.51 -45.13
CA PRO A 185 -20.18 8.16 -45.40
C PRO A 185 -21.39 7.27 -45.70
N LYS A 186 -21.28 6.51 -46.80
CA LYS A 186 -22.24 5.48 -47.20
C LYS A 186 -22.50 4.55 -46.03
N SER A 187 -23.76 4.47 -45.62
CA SER A 187 -24.29 3.49 -44.69
C SER A 187 -23.91 2.08 -45.14
N ALA A 188 -22.98 1.45 -44.42
CA ALA A 188 -22.81 0.02 -44.47
C ALA A 188 -24.02 -0.60 -43.78
N TYR A 189 -24.87 -1.25 -44.57
CA TYR A 189 -25.94 -2.13 -44.09
C TYR A 189 -25.34 -3.16 -43.14
N PHE A 190 -25.69 -3.11 -41.86
CA PHE A 190 -25.52 -4.23 -40.95
C PHE A 190 -26.90 -4.84 -40.72
N ASN A 191 -27.09 -6.05 -41.23
CA ASN A 191 -28.31 -6.83 -41.13
C ASN A 191 -28.71 -7.02 -39.66
N GLN A 192 -29.82 -6.40 -39.27
CA GLN A 192 -30.49 -6.71 -38.02
C GLN A 192 -31.41 -7.90 -38.27
N TYR A 193 -30.89 -9.11 -38.00
CA TYR A 193 -31.73 -10.30 -37.89
C TYR A 193 -32.65 -10.11 -36.68
N VAL A 194 -33.93 -9.90 -36.98
CA VAL A 194 -35.02 -10.02 -36.01
C VAL A 194 -35.23 -11.51 -35.75
N ALA A 195 -34.84 -11.95 -34.56
CA ALA A 195 -35.30 -13.21 -33.98
C ALA A 195 -36.07 -12.85 -32.71
N ASP A 196 -37.40 -12.85 -32.84
CA ASP A 196 -38.30 -13.12 -31.73
C ASP A 196 -37.99 -14.53 -31.21
N GLU A 197 -37.63 -14.65 -29.92
CA GLU A 197 -38.10 -15.72 -29.03
C GLU A 197 -37.37 -15.64 -27.66
N LYS A 198 -38.03 -15.01 -26.69
CA LYS A 198 -38.52 -15.69 -25.49
C LYS A 198 -37.60 -16.77 -24.87
N ASN A 199 -36.43 -16.38 -24.34
CA ASN A 199 -35.75 -17.02 -23.19
C ASN A 199 -34.40 -16.34 -22.92
N ALA A 200 -34.35 -15.40 -21.98
CA ALA A 200 -33.11 -14.92 -21.39
C ALA A 200 -33.34 -14.36 -19.98
N ASP A 201 -34.13 -15.09 -19.18
CA ASP A 201 -33.84 -15.14 -17.75
C ASP A 201 -32.69 -16.14 -17.56
N CYS A 202 -31.75 -15.81 -16.66
CA CYS A 202 -30.60 -16.62 -16.23
C CYS A 202 -29.32 -16.56 -17.09
N MET A 203 -28.65 -15.41 -17.15
CA MET A 203 -27.18 -15.38 -17.15
C MET A 203 -26.72 -14.17 -16.33
N PHE A 204 -25.80 -14.38 -15.38
CA PHE A 204 -25.27 -13.43 -14.39
C PHE A 204 -26.04 -13.30 -13.06
N GLN A 205 -26.10 -14.40 -12.30
CA GLN A 205 -26.03 -14.33 -10.84
C GLN A 205 -24.86 -15.21 -10.38
N ASP A 206 -23.66 -14.62 -10.33
CA ASP A 206 -22.60 -15.22 -9.52
C ASP A 206 -23.00 -15.06 -8.04
N PRO A 207 -22.94 -16.11 -7.22
CA PRO A 207 -23.26 -16.00 -5.81
C PRO A 207 -22.28 -15.03 -5.14
N PRO A 208 -22.75 -14.19 -4.20
CA PRO A 208 -21.89 -13.25 -3.51
C PRO A 208 -20.82 -14.00 -2.70
N PRO A 209 -19.62 -13.43 -2.53
CA PRO A 209 -18.54 -14.06 -1.79
C PRO A 209 -18.98 -14.38 -0.35
N SER A 210 -18.49 -15.49 0.21
CA SER A 210 -18.89 -16.08 1.51
C SER A 210 -18.68 -15.20 2.75
N TRP A 211 -18.13 -14.01 2.58
CA TRP A 211 -17.84 -13.02 3.61
C TRP A 211 -18.72 -11.76 3.50
N SER A 212 -19.72 -11.79 2.62
CA SER A 212 -20.72 -10.73 2.55
C SER A 212 -21.70 -10.85 3.74
N PRO A 213 -21.95 -9.75 4.48
CA PRO A 213 -22.95 -9.74 5.55
C PRO A 213 -24.36 -9.94 4.96
N PRO A 214 -25.29 -10.57 5.71
CA PRO A 214 -26.65 -10.82 5.22
C PRO A 214 -27.34 -9.49 4.88
N TYR A 215 -27.75 -9.34 3.62
CA TYR A 215 -28.58 -8.21 3.17
C TYR A 215 -29.91 -8.29 3.93
N SER A 216 -30.17 -7.34 4.81
CA SER A 216 -31.46 -7.18 5.48
C SER A 216 -32.33 -6.25 4.64
N GLU A 217 -33.16 -6.82 3.78
CA GLU A 217 -34.29 -6.11 3.17
C GLU A 217 -35.40 -5.94 4.22
N LYS A 218 -35.26 -4.91 5.07
CA LYS A 218 -36.37 -4.39 5.87
C LYS A 218 -36.24 -2.87 5.98
N SER A 219 -36.95 -2.15 5.10
CA SER A 219 -38.07 -1.29 5.49
C SER A 219 -38.36 -0.28 4.39
N VAL A 220 -39.30 -0.69 3.55
CA VAL A 220 -40.11 0.14 2.68
C VAL A 220 -41.14 0.92 3.54
N HIS A 221 -41.43 2.16 3.14
CA HIS A 221 -42.59 3.00 3.50
C HIS A 221 -42.83 3.40 4.97
N HIS A 222 -42.63 4.69 5.26
CA HIS A 222 -43.65 5.55 5.88
C HIS A 222 -43.23 7.03 5.75
N LEU A 223 -43.81 7.72 4.76
CA LEU A 223 -43.98 9.17 4.77
C LEU A 223 -45.46 9.40 4.47
N VAL A 224 -46.20 9.78 5.51
CA VAL A 224 -47.44 10.55 5.44
C VAL A 224 -47.14 11.85 6.18
#